data_AF-A0A223V827-F1
#
_entry.id   AF-A0A223V827-F1
#
_cell.length_a   1.000
_cell.length_b   1.000
_cell.length_c   1.000
_cell.angle_alpha   90.00
_cell.angle_beta   90.00
_cell.angle_gamma   90.00
#
_symmetry.space_group_name_H-M   'P 1'
#
loop_
_entity.id
_entity.type
_entity.pdbx_description
1 polymer ?
#
loop_
_entity_poly.entity_id
_entity_poly.type
_entity_poly.pdbx_seq_one_letter_code
_entity_poly.pdbx_strand_id
1 'polypeptide(L)'
;MMVAVSCSTTNSIVPSKYETVSSTTIDNDEYSSIYQILKSNFDDFPEKSNRKINYEKHNEDYSFQIRLKKNHFKMKYSSDKGYNDKINSIKSKIENIVK
;
A
#
# COMPACT_ATOMS: atom_id res chain seq x y z
N MET A 1 20.39 -41.62 12.31
CA MET A 1 20.53 -40.15 12.41
C MET A 1 19.31 -39.55 11.73
N MET A 2 18.26 -39.23 12.50
CA MET A 2 17.03 -38.66 11.95
C MET A 2 17.22 -37.14 11.84
N VAL A 3 17.17 -36.63 10.61
CA VAL A 3 17.23 -35.19 10.35
C VAL A 3 15.82 -34.66 10.56
N ALA A 4 15.57 -34.05 11.71
CA ALA A 4 14.36 -33.29 11.95
C ALA A 4 14.39 -32.06 11.03
N VAL A 5 13.62 -32.09 9.96
CA VAL A 5 13.31 -30.91 9.16
C VAL A 5 12.35 -30.07 9.98
N SER A 6 12.90 -29.13 10.75
CA SER A 6 12.12 -28.10 11.42
C SER A 6 11.51 -27.20 10.35
N CYS A 7 10.23 -27.40 10.05
CA CYS A 7 9.44 -26.41 9.31
C CYS A 7 9.37 -25.14 10.17
N SER A 8 10.15 -24.14 9.76
CA SER A 8 10.09 -22.78 10.27
C SER A 8 8.65 -22.30 10.30
N THR A 9 8.23 -21.75 11.43
CA THR A 9 6.95 -21.08 11.66
C THR A 9 6.51 -20.30 10.43
N THR A 10 5.58 -20.86 9.68
CA THR A 10 4.78 -20.12 8.72
C THR A 10 3.95 -19.17 9.56
N ASN A 11 4.30 -17.88 9.56
CA ASN A 11 3.36 -16.84 9.97
C ASN A 11 2.07 -17.12 9.20
N SER A 12 1.05 -17.59 9.89
CA SER A 12 -0.26 -17.84 9.29
C SER A 12 -0.81 -16.48 8.90
N ILE A 13 -0.54 -16.07 7.66
CA ILE A 13 -1.15 -14.89 7.06
C ILE A 13 -2.59 -15.31 6.84
N VAL A 14 -3.43 -15.11 7.86
CA VAL A 14 -4.87 -15.21 7.67
C VAL A 14 -5.22 -14.10 6.67
N PRO A 15 -5.67 -14.44 5.45
CA PRO A 15 -6.02 -13.42 4.49
C PRO A 15 -7.20 -12.61 5.05
N SER A 16 -7.09 -11.28 4.99
CA SER A 16 -8.21 -10.43 5.37
C SER A 16 -9.39 -10.66 4.44
N LYS A 17 -10.62 -10.61 4.97
CA LYS A 17 -11.84 -10.84 4.18
C LYS A 17 -11.95 -9.89 2.99
N TYR A 18 -11.48 -8.65 3.15
CA TYR A 18 -11.44 -7.63 2.12
C TYR A 18 -9.99 -7.23 1.89
N GLU A 19 -9.47 -7.48 0.70
CA GLU A 19 -8.13 -7.09 0.30
C GLU A 19 -8.18 -6.38 -1.05
N THR A 20 -7.37 -5.33 -1.19
CA THR A 20 -7.14 -4.65 -2.47
C THR A 20 -5.67 -4.33 -2.60
N VAL A 21 -5.07 -4.80 -3.70
CA VAL A 21 -3.69 -4.51 -4.07
C VAL A 21 -3.69 -3.83 -5.42
N SER A 22 -2.95 -2.73 -5.54
CA SER A 22 -2.65 -2.10 -6.83
C SER A 22 -1.14 -1.86 -6.90
N SER A 23 -0.54 -2.20 -8.03
CA SER A 23 0.91 -2.20 -8.22
C SER A 23 1.19 -1.91 -9.68
N THR A 24 1.90 -0.82 -9.96
CA THR A 24 2.16 -0.35 -11.32
C THR A 24 3.51 0.33 -11.45
N THR A 25 4.07 0.31 -12.66
CA THR A 25 5.24 1.12 -13.02
C THR A 25 4.78 2.55 -13.23
N ILE A 26 5.61 3.51 -12.84
CA ILE A 26 5.32 4.93 -13.01
C ILE A 26 6.53 5.70 -13.53
N ASP A 27 6.33 6.89 -14.07
CA ASP A 27 7.39 7.86 -14.38
C ASP A 27 7.53 8.96 -13.31
N ASN A 28 8.37 9.97 -13.58
CA ASN A 28 8.62 11.06 -12.63
C ASN A 28 7.44 12.04 -12.47
N ASP A 29 6.65 12.24 -13.52
CA ASP A 29 5.52 13.18 -13.53
C ASP A 29 4.34 12.53 -12.81
N GLU A 30 4.10 11.25 -13.10
CA GLU A 30 3.17 10.40 -12.36
C GLU A 30 3.56 10.29 -10.88
N TYR A 31 4.85 10.10 -10.56
CA TYR A 31 5.34 10.10 -9.17
C TYR A 31 4.94 11.37 -8.43
N SER A 32 5.14 12.53 -9.05
CA SER A 32 4.86 13.83 -8.43
C SER A 32 3.37 14.02 -8.22
N SER A 33 2.55 13.60 -9.18
CA SER A 33 1.09 13.65 -9.11
C SER A 33 0.53 12.72 -8.03
N ILE A 34 1.02 11.48 -7.98
CA ILE A 34 0.65 10.50 -6.94
C ILE A 34 1.06 11.01 -5.56
N TYR A 35 2.27 11.56 -5.41
CA TYR A 35 2.72 12.14 -4.15
C TYR A 35 1.78 13.24 -3.63
N GLN A 36 1.34 14.14 -4.51
CA GLN A 36 0.42 15.22 -4.14
C GLN A 36 -0.94 14.70 -3.69
N ILE A 37 -1.50 13.70 -4.39
CA ILE A 37 -2.75 13.05 -3.98
C ILE A 37 -2.61 12.46 -2.58
N LEU A 38 -1.55 11.70 -2.35
CA LEU A 38 -1.34 11.03 -1.07
C LEU A 38 -1.13 12.04 0.07
N LYS A 39 -0.26 13.04 -0.14
CA LYS A 39 -0.02 14.11 0.84
C LYS A 39 -1.30 14.90 1.16
N SER A 40 -2.16 15.12 0.18
CA SER A 40 -3.43 15.84 0.41
C SER A 40 -4.50 15.00 1.12
N ASN A 41 -4.37 13.67 1.16
CA ASN A 41 -5.38 12.79 1.77
C ASN A 41 -4.96 12.23 3.14
N PHE A 42 -3.68 12.28 3.47
CA PHE A 42 -3.11 11.77 4.72
C PHE A 42 -2.24 12.85 5.36
N ASP A 43 -2.70 13.41 6.48
CA ASP A 43 -2.02 14.51 7.18
C ASP A 43 -0.65 14.09 7.74
N ASP A 44 -0.51 12.81 8.05
CA ASP A 44 0.70 12.14 8.54
C ASP A 44 1.57 11.57 7.41
N PHE A 45 1.29 11.90 6.14
CA PHE A 45 2.08 11.41 5.03
C PHE A 45 3.49 12.00 5.06
N PRO A 46 4.55 11.18 4.91
CA PRO A 46 5.92 11.65 5.05
C PRO A 46 6.29 12.71 4.02
N GLU A 47 7.08 13.70 4.46
CA GLU A 47 7.66 14.67 3.55
C GLU A 47 8.62 14.01 2.55
N LYS A 48 8.74 14.63 1.37
CA LYS A 48 9.59 14.16 0.29
C LYS A 48 11.06 14.38 0.64
N SER A 49 11.63 13.51 1.48
CA SER A 49 13.07 13.52 1.78
C SER A 49 13.88 12.72 0.75
N ASN A 50 13.28 11.68 0.15
CA ASN A 50 13.90 10.79 -0.82
C ASN A 50 12.90 10.36 -1.90
N ARG A 51 13.38 9.89 -3.07
CA ARG A 51 12.53 9.32 -4.15
C ARG A 51 11.87 7.97 -3.81
N LYS A 52 11.83 7.62 -2.52
CA LYS A 52 11.21 6.42 -1.96
C LYS A 52 10.46 6.82 -0.70
N ILE A 53 9.17 6.52 -0.70
CA ILE A 53 8.27 6.69 0.43
C ILE A 53 7.65 5.34 0.74
N ASN A 54 7.73 4.95 2.01
CA ASN A 54 6.94 3.87 2.56
C ASN A 54 6.02 4.51 3.60
N TYR A 55 4.72 4.26 3.48
CA TYR A 55 3.72 4.76 4.40
C TYR A 55 2.82 3.60 4.81
N GLU A 56 2.60 3.44 6.10
CA GLU A 56 1.80 2.36 6.65
C GLU A 56 0.88 2.95 7.72
N LYS A 57 -0.40 2.58 7.65
CA LYS A 57 -1.43 2.93 8.62
C LYS A 57 -2.15 1.67 9.02
N HIS A 58 -2.10 1.36 10.31
CA HIS A 58 -2.76 0.20 10.88
C HIS A 58 -3.66 0.66 12.02
N ASN A 59 -4.91 0.18 12.04
CA ASN A 59 -5.79 0.30 13.20
C ASN A 59 -6.58 -1.00 13.37
N GLU A 60 -7.54 -1.02 14.30
CA GLU A 60 -8.36 -2.21 14.59
C GLU A 60 -9.28 -2.61 13.43
N ASP A 61 -9.55 -1.69 12.50
CA ASP A 61 -10.49 -1.89 11.41
C ASP A 61 -9.80 -2.32 10.11
N TYR A 62 -8.60 -1.82 9.85
CA TYR A 62 -7.87 -2.05 8.61
C TYR A 62 -6.35 -1.84 8.71
N SER A 63 -5.66 -2.40 7.73
CA SER A 63 -4.26 -2.15 7.41
C SER A 63 -4.16 -1.54 6.01
N PHE A 64 -3.42 -0.44 5.90
CA PHE A 64 -3.20 0.26 4.65
C PHE A 64 -1.71 0.55 4.48
N GLN A 65 -1.17 0.18 3.33
CA GLN A 65 0.26 0.29 3.02
C GLN A 65 0.45 0.93 1.65
N ILE A 66 1.42 1.82 1.56
CA ILE A 66 1.85 2.47 0.34
C ILE A 66 3.37 2.35 0.22
N ARG A 67 3.83 2.03 -0.99
CA ARG A 67 5.22 2.12 -1.40
C ARG A 67 5.27 2.93 -2.70
N LEU A 68 5.80 4.15 -2.61
CA LEU A 68 5.97 5.04 -3.74
C LEU A 68 7.47 5.23 -4.00
N LYS A 69 7.95 4.71 -5.13
CA LYS A 69 9.33 4.82 -5.61
C LYS A 69 9.34 5.59 -6.93
N LYS A 70 10.48 6.16 -7.31
CA LYS A 70 10.68 6.91 -8.57
C LYS A 70 10.01 6.26 -9.80
N ASN A 71 10.09 4.94 -9.92
CA ASN A 71 9.64 4.19 -11.09
C ASN A 71 8.51 3.21 -10.80
N HIS A 72 7.99 3.18 -9.57
CA HIS A 72 7.06 2.14 -9.16
C HIS A 72 6.16 2.61 -8.02
N PHE A 73 4.87 2.36 -8.17
CA PHE A 73 3.88 2.58 -7.14
C PHE A 73 3.22 1.27 -6.73
N LYS A 74 3.05 1.06 -5.43
CA LYS A 74 2.27 -0.04 -4.88
C LYS A 74 1.43 0.47 -3.71
N MET A 75 0.16 0.08 -3.67
CA MET A 75 -0.73 0.22 -2.51
C MET A 75 -1.35 -1.13 -2.15
N LYS A 76 -1.57 -1.34 -0.87
CA LYS A 76 -2.30 -2.49 -0.32
C LYS A 76 -3.25 -2.02 0.76
N TYR A 77 -4.50 -2.46 0.69
CA TYR A 77 -5.52 -2.31 1.71
C TYR A 77 -6.00 -3.69 2.14
N SER A 78 -6.19 -3.89 3.44
CA SER A 78 -6.68 -5.12 4.03
C SER A 78 -7.59 -4.80 5.21
N SER A 79 -8.76 -5.43 5.30
CA SER A 79 -9.71 -5.25 6.40
C SER A 79 -10.60 -6.49 6.55
N ASP A 80 -11.04 -6.76 7.77
CA ASP A 80 -12.07 -7.77 8.04
C ASP A 80 -13.47 -7.18 8.21
N LYS A 81 -13.58 -5.85 8.23
CA LYS A 81 -14.85 -5.13 8.42
C LYS A 81 -15.49 -4.67 7.10
N GLY A 82 -14.70 -4.35 6.09
CA GLY A 82 -15.22 -3.96 4.77
C GLY A 82 -14.24 -3.14 3.93
N TYR A 83 -14.70 -2.69 2.76
CA TYR A 83 -13.98 -1.70 1.97
C TYR A 83 -14.09 -0.31 2.59
N ASN A 84 -13.07 0.52 2.36
CA ASN A 84 -13.05 1.90 2.80
C ASN A 84 -13.21 2.84 1.60
N ASP A 85 -14.30 3.61 1.57
CA ASP A 85 -14.64 4.49 0.43
C ASP A 85 -13.59 5.55 0.16
N LYS A 86 -12.95 6.10 1.21
CA LYS A 86 -11.86 7.06 1.06
C LYS A 86 -10.66 6.41 0.35
N ILE A 87 -10.29 5.20 0.76
CA ILE A 87 -9.17 4.46 0.15
C ILE A 87 -9.49 4.03 -1.28
N ASN A 88 -10.73 3.61 -1.55
CA ASN A 88 -11.20 3.30 -2.90
C ASN A 88 -11.16 4.53 -3.81
N SER A 89 -11.61 5.69 -3.31
CA SER A 89 -11.53 6.94 -4.06
C SER A 89 -10.10 7.33 -4.40
N ILE A 90 -9.17 7.20 -3.44
CA ILE A 90 -7.73 7.46 -3.67
C ILE A 90 -7.17 6.50 -4.72
N LYS A 91 -7.50 5.21 -4.62
CA LYS A 91 -7.10 4.20 -5.61
C LYS A 91 -7.54 4.61 -7.02
N SER A 92 -8.83 4.93 -7.20
CA SER A 92 -9.36 5.33 -8.50
C SER A 92 -8.71 6.61 -9.05
N LYS A 93 -8.41 7.59 -8.20
CA LYS A 93 -7.69 8.82 -8.61
C LYS A 93 -6.28 8.49 -9.12
N ILE A 94 -5.57 7.58 -8.45
CA ILE A 94 -4.23 7.15 -8.85
C ILE A 94 -4.31 6.35 -10.15
N GLU A 95 -5.25 5.42 -10.28
CA GLU A 95 -5.44 4.63 -11.50
C GLU A 95 -5.76 5.48 -12.73
N ASN A 96 -6.34 6.67 -12.56
CA ASN A 96 -6.57 7.60 -13.67
C ASN A 96 -5.33 8.41 -14.07
N ILE A 97 -4.30 8.47 -13.22
CA ILE A 97 -3.01 9.08 -13.57
C ILE A 97 -2.17 8.11 -14.39
N VAL A 98 -2.16 6.83 -14.00
CA VAL A 98 -1.27 5.80 -14.60
C VAL A 98 -1.89 5.12 -15.82
N LYS A 99 -2.85 5.76 -16.48
CA LYS A 99 -3.64 5.22 -17.60
C LYS A 99 -3.27 5.85 -18.92
#